data_AF-A0A210PAN8-F1
#
_entry.id   AF-A0A210PAN8-F1
#
_cell.length_a   1.000
_cell.length_b   1.000
_cell.length_c   1.000
_cell.angle_alpha   90.00
_cell.angle_beta   90.00
_cell.angle_gamma   90.00
#
_symmetry.space_group_name_H-M   'P 1'
#
loop_
_entity.id
_entity.type
_entity.pdbx_description
1 polymer ?
#
loop_
_entity_poly.entity_id
_entity_poly.type
_entity_poly.pdbx_seq_one_letter_code
_entity_poly.pdbx_strand_id
1 'polypeptide(L)'
;MTQKAYVDEVLLKVKPSIRMDRRQIFDEYNVDMTKGERFTFVKYANVYTTIDSDVGSDTISDISIDAIKRSSLLNYDELLNKSANAWNINVWQRSLISIDSDDVKPQVAINFARYQLAANTPKDSRMNIGAKGLTGEGYKGHTFWDTEIYMLPYFTFTMPEMARNLLKYRYLGLDGARKKAKANGYWGAQFPWESAWSTDGEMTPPWGSVDIVTGKPMRILSGSLEQHITSDVVIAVMQYLSITKDERFAEEMGYEIILDAAKFWASRLEWDPARKKFVIDNVIGPDEYKEHIDNSAFTNYTAFWCIQKAIAVIDLLRNSNPEIYNGLNLKLKLDEAYQDWISKVNLIFLPKPNEFDVIPEDDTYLQKKIIETAQYQSDGGHAKIFKDYNLQQINDLQVTKQADVLLLVFLFEDLFSDDIKLANWNYYEPKTTHDSSLSFSTHSILASDLNLADTAYDYFERACEVDLGTGVGKSAQGLHMASIGGIWNMIVEGFGGIRVLDGQLRIEPHLPSKWNSLHFEINWHGSLLKIDVYKDTFQVSVLGDAITFINHNEIYHVAANSKIEIPISIEVNVED
;
A
#
# COMPACT_ATOMS: atom_id res chain seq x y z
N MET A 1 6.72 -43.08 1.24
CA MET A 1 7.65 -42.41 0.30
C MET A 1 6.97 -41.12 -0.14
N THR A 2 7.67 -40.00 -0.10
CA THR A 2 7.17 -38.65 -0.41
C THR A 2 7.11 -38.37 -1.92
N GLN A 3 7.21 -39.42 -2.73
CA GLN A 3 7.22 -39.39 -4.18
C GLN A 3 6.48 -40.62 -4.71
N LYS A 4 5.78 -40.46 -5.82
CA LYS A 4 5.07 -41.54 -6.51
C LYS A 4 5.33 -41.41 -8.01
N ALA A 5 5.64 -42.53 -8.66
CA ALA A 5 5.90 -42.60 -10.09
C ALA A 5 4.92 -43.55 -10.76
N TYR A 6 4.43 -43.21 -11.95
CA TYR A 6 3.41 -43.98 -12.67
C TYR A 6 3.81 -44.15 -14.14
N VAL A 7 3.44 -45.28 -14.74
CA VAL A 7 3.41 -45.48 -16.19
C VAL A 7 1.96 -45.79 -16.56
N ASP A 8 1.36 -44.98 -17.43
CA ASP A 8 -0.05 -45.08 -17.83
C ASP A 8 -1.00 -45.28 -16.63
N GLU A 9 -0.83 -44.42 -15.62
CA GLU A 9 -1.62 -44.40 -14.37
C GLU A 9 -1.38 -45.60 -13.42
N VAL A 10 -0.54 -46.56 -13.80
CA VAL A 10 -0.12 -47.67 -12.94
C VAL A 10 1.04 -47.25 -12.05
N LEU A 11 0.84 -47.30 -10.74
CA LEU A 11 1.88 -46.97 -9.76
C LEU A 11 3.07 -47.93 -9.88
N LEU A 12 4.24 -47.36 -10.17
CA LEU A 12 5.50 -48.08 -10.17
C LEU A 12 5.89 -48.45 -8.74
N LYS A 13 6.17 -49.74 -8.50
CA LYS A 13 6.74 -50.23 -7.23
C LYS A 13 8.27 -50.13 -7.23
N VAL A 14 8.83 -49.12 -7.90
CA VAL A 14 10.28 -48.89 -7.97
C VAL A 14 10.67 -47.99 -6.79
N LYS A 15 11.61 -48.45 -5.96
CA LYS A 15 12.24 -47.60 -4.95
C LYS A 15 13.37 -46.82 -5.62
N PRO A 16 13.47 -45.49 -5.40
CA PRO A 16 14.59 -44.73 -5.95
C PRO A 16 15.92 -45.15 -5.31
N SER A 17 17.02 -45.02 -6.06
CA SER A 17 18.35 -44.97 -5.46
C SER A 17 18.60 -43.56 -4.92
N ILE A 18 19.01 -43.46 -3.66
CA ILE A 18 19.31 -42.18 -3.02
C ILE A 18 20.77 -41.83 -3.27
N ARG A 19 21.01 -40.64 -3.83
CA ARG A 19 22.36 -40.04 -3.93
C ARG A 19 22.39 -38.76 -3.10
N MET A 20 23.48 -38.54 -2.37
CA MET A 20 23.66 -37.36 -1.53
C MET A 20 24.93 -36.63 -1.93
N ASP A 21 24.87 -35.30 -1.91
CA ASP A 21 26.02 -34.40 -2.08
C ASP A 21 25.91 -33.25 -1.06
N ARG A 22 26.90 -32.36 -1.00
CA ARG A 22 26.92 -31.23 -0.07
C ARG A 22 25.68 -30.35 -0.27
N ARG A 23 24.78 -30.37 0.73
CA ARG A 23 23.49 -29.64 0.74
C ARG A 23 22.52 -30.06 -0.37
N GLN A 24 22.66 -31.29 -0.89
CA GLN A 24 21.79 -31.81 -1.94
C GLN A 24 21.44 -33.27 -1.67
N ILE A 25 20.20 -33.64 -1.99
CA ILE A 25 19.71 -35.02 -1.98
C ILE A 25 18.98 -35.28 -3.29
N PHE A 26 19.23 -36.44 -3.87
CA PHE A 26 18.68 -36.89 -5.14
C PHE A 26 17.98 -38.23 -4.94
N ASP A 27 16.84 -38.38 -5.60
CA ASP A 27 16.15 -39.65 -5.80
C ASP A 27 16.24 -40.01 -7.29
N GLU A 28 16.94 -41.09 -7.60
CA GLU A 28 17.17 -41.56 -8.97
C GLU A 28 16.20 -42.71 -9.30
N TYR A 29 15.49 -42.59 -10.43
CA TYR A 29 14.55 -43.59 -10.94
C TYR A 29 15.02 -44.07 -12.32
N ASN A 30 15.10 -45.39 -12.49
CA ASN A 30 15.28 -46.02 -13.80
C ASN A 30 13.97 -46.69 -14.18
N VAL A 31 13.38 -46.28 -15.31
CA VAL A 31 12.08 -46.76 -15.78
C VAL A 31 12.20 -47.10 -17.25
N ASP A 32 11.96 -48.36 -17.60
CA ASP A 32 11.84 -48.78 -18.99
C ASP A 32 10.48 -48.37 -19.53
N MET A 33 10.46 -47.64 -20.64
CA MET A 33 9.25 -47.13 -21.27
C MET A 33 9.12 -47.59 -22.71
N THR A 34 7.91 -47.88 -23.14
CA THR A 34 7.57 -48.13 -24.54
C THR A 34 7.03 -46.87 -25.23
N LYS A 35 7.15 -46.82 -26.56
CA LYS A 35 6.69 -45.66 -27.33
C LYS A 35 5.18 -45.48 -27.15
N GLY A 36 4.77 -44.33 -26.63
CA GLY A 36 3.37 -43.96 -26.42
C GLY A 36 2.93 -44.00 -24.97
N GLU A 37 3.73 -44.60 -24.07
CA GLU A 37 3.48 -44.58 -22.63
C GLU A 37 3.75 -43.20 -22.03
N ARG A 38 2.98 -42.86 -20.99
CA ARG A 38 3.13 -41.63 -20.21
C ARG A 38 3.76 -41.93 -18.86
N PHE A 39 4.90 -41.29 -18.59
CA PHE A 39 5.49 -41.29 -17.26
C PHE A 39 5.02 -40.07 -16.46
N THR A 40 4.45 -40.33 -15.29
CA THR A 40 3.99 -39.28 -14.37
C THR A 40 4.77 -39.36 -13.07
N PHE A 41 5.34 -38.25 -12.63
CA PHE A 41 6.06 -38.14 -11.36
C PHE A 41 5.38 -37.12 -10.45
N VAL A 42 4.98 -37.57 -9.25
CA VAL A 42 4.36 -36.72 -8.23
C VAL A 42 5.35 -36.56 -7.07
N LYS A 43 5.78 -35.32 -6.84
CA LYS A 43 6.67 -34.94 -5.72
C LYS A 43 5.89 -34.13 -4.70
N TYR A 44 5.98 -34.53 -3.45
CA TYR A 44 5.45 -33.77 -2.32
C TYR A 44 6.63 -33.04 -1.65
N ALA A 45 6.40 -31.80 -1.22
CA ALA A 45 7.37 -31.01 -0.48
C ALA A 45 6.66 -30.11 0.53
N ASN A 46 7.32 -29.86 1.65
CA ASN A 46 6.93 -28.86 2.64
C ASN A 46 8.20 -28.20 3.18
N VAL A 47 8.04 -26.99 3.71
CA VAL A 47 9.11 -26.22 4.34
C VAL A 47 8.58 -25.76 5.70
N TYR A 48 9.37 -26.00 6.73
CA TYR A 48 9.15 -25.49 8.07
C TYR A 48 10.45 -24.82 8.52
N THR A 49 10.32 -23.73 9.28
CA THR A 49 11.44 -23.02 9.87
C THR A 49 11.21 -22.83 11.37
N THR A 50 12.27 -22.57 12.13
CA THR A 50 12.14 -22.24 13.56
C THR A 50 11.47 -20.89 13.82
N ILE A 51 11.10 -20.16 12.76
CA ILE A 51 10.34 -18.92 12.84
C ILE A 51 8.84 -19.21 12.93
N ASP A 52 8.37 -20.34 12.39
CA ASP A 52 6.95 -20.71 12.38
C ASP A 52 6.43 -20.84 13.82
N SER A 53 5.35 -20.13 14.15
CA SER A 53 4.88 -20.00 15.55
C SER A 53 4.31 -21.28 16.15
N ASP A 54 3.94 -22.24 15.30
CA ASP A 54 3.28 -23.49 15.67
C ASP A 54 4.24 -24.68 15.76
N VAL A 55 5.55 -24.46 15.64
CA VAL A 55 6.58 -25.50 15.76
C VAL A 55 7.63 -25.17 16.82
N GLY A 56 8.00 -26.17 17.62
CA GLY A 56 9.15 -26.09 18.52
C GLY A 56 10.44 -26.45 17.80
N SER A 57 11.58 -25.85 18.19
CA SER A 57 12.89 -26.13 17.58
C SER A 57 13.23 -27.62 17.58
N ASP A 58 12.88 -28.31 18.66
CA ASP A 58 13.28 -29.71 18.89
C ASP A 58 12.33 -30.70 18.20
N THR A 59 11.17 -30.23 17.72
CA THR A 59 10.11 -31.08 17.13
C THR A 59 9.88 -30.81 15.64
N ILE A 60 10.53 -29.79 15.07
CA ILE A 60 10.28 -29.31 13.70
C ILE A 60 10.45 -30.39 12.63
N SER A 61 11.48 -31.25 12.77
CA SER A 61 11.74 -32.34 11.81
C SER A 61 10.60 -33.36 11.82
N ASP A 62 10.16 -33.77 13.01
CA ASP A 62 9.09 -34.76 13.16
C ASP A 62 7.75 -34.20 12.67
N ILE A 63 7.44 -32.94 13.01
CA ILE A 63 6.26 -32.22 12.52
C ILE A 63 6.27 -32.16 10.99
N SER A 64 7.39 -31.78 10.38
CA SER A 64 7.54 -31.70 8.93
C SER A 64 7.33 -33.08 8.26
N ILE A 65 7.97 -34.12 8.80
CA ILE A 65 7.84 -35.49 8.28
C ILE A 65 6.39 -36.00 8.39
N ASP A 66 5.71 -35.74 9.49
CA ASP A 66 4.33 -36.20 9.68
C ASP A 66 3.31 -35.39 8.87
N ALA A 67 3.56 -34.10 8.66
CA ALA A 67 2.77 -33.26 7.76
C ALA A 67 2.87 -33.74 6.30
N ILE A 68 4.08 -34.05 5.81
CA ILE A 68 4.25 -34.52 4.43
C ILE A 68 3.70 -35.94 4.24
N LYS A 69 3.83 -36.83 5.24
CA LYS A 69 3.19 -38.16 5.20
C LYS A 69 1.68 -38.03 5.07
N ARG A 70 1.04 -37.19 5.90
CA ARG A 70 -0.41 -36.92 5.82
C ARG A 70 -0.82 -36.36 4.46
N SER A 71 -0.07 -35.38 3.94
CA SER A 71 -0.34 -34.78 2.63
C SER A 71 -0.20 -35.80 1.49
N SER A 72 0.75 -36.73 1.60
CA SER A 72 1.00 -37.79 0.61
C SER A 72 -0.06 -38.90 0.58
N LEU A 73 -1.02 -38.90 1.51
CA LEU A 73 -2.19 -39.79 1.46
C LEU A 73 -3.14 -39.41 0.30
N LEU A 74 -3.11 -38.14 -0.13
CA LEU A 74 -3.89 -37.62 -1.26
C LEU A 74 -3.05 -37.66 -2.54
N ASN A 75 -3.71 -37.78 -3.70
CA ASN A 75 -3.06 -37.63 -5.01
C ASN A 75 -2.97 -36.14 -5.43
N TYR A 76 -2.35 -35.88 -6.59
CA TYR A 76 -2.17 -34.51 -7.09
C TYR A 76 -3.50 -33.80 -7.34
N ASP A 77 -4.46 -34.47 -7.99
CA ASP A 77 -5.75 -33.87 -8.34
C ASP A 77 -6.58 -33.53 -7.10
N GLU A 78 -6.55 -34.38 -6.07
CA GLU A 78 -7.19 -34.10 -4.78
C GLU A 78 -6.58 -32.88 -4.09
N LEU A 79 -5.25 -32.72 -4.15
CA LEU A 79 -4.55 -31.56 -3.59
C LEU A 79 -4.81 -30.29 -4.43
N LEU A 80 -4.83 -30.41 -5.74
CA LEU A 80 -5.16 -29.31 -6.66
C LEU A 80 -6.60 -28.84 -6.42
N ASN A 81 -7.56 -29.74 -6.30
CA ASN A 81 -8.95 -29.42 -6.00
C ASN A 81 -9.09 -28.76 -4.62
N LYS A 82 -8.36 -29.25 -3.61
CA LYS A 82 -8.31 -28.59 -2.30
C LYS A 82 -7.75 -27.16 -2.39
N SER A 83 -6.68 -26.96 -3.15
CA SER A 83 -6.10 -25.64 -3.40
C SER A 83 -7.09 -24.72 -4.12
N ALA A 84 -7.69 -25.19 -5.23
CA ALA A 84 -8.67 -24.44 -6.00
C ALA A 84 -9.89 -24.02 -5.17
N ASN A 85 -10.41 -24.92 -4.33
CA ASN A 85 -11.50 -24.60 -3.40
C ASN A 85 -11.09 -23.54 -2.36
N ALA A 86 -9.87 -23.63 -1.83
CA ALA A 86 -9.36 -22.63 -0.90
C ALA A 86 -9.22 -21.25 -1.58
N TRP A 87 -8.73 -21.19 -2.81
CA TRP A 87 -8.67 -19.96 -3.61
C TRP A 87 -10.07 -19.39 -3.90
N ASN A 88 -11.00 -20.25 -4.30
CA ASN A 88 -12.37 -19.83 -4.58
C ASN A 88 -13.04 -19.20 -3.34
N ILE A 89 -12.96 -19.87 -2.18
CA ILE A 89 -13.62 -19.41 -0.95
C ILE A 89 -12.93 -18.19 -0.34
N ASN A 90 -11.59 -18.18 -0.30
CA ASN A 90 -10.85 -17.16 0.46
C ASN A 90 -10.42 -15.96 -0.39
N VAL A 91 -10.50 -16.04 -1.71
CA VAL A 91 -10.07 -14.96 -2.60
C VAL A 91 -11.16 -14.61 -3.61
N TRP A 92 -11.56 -15.55 -4.47
CA TRP A 92 -12.42 -15.20 -5.62
C TRP A 92 -13.85 -14.81 -5.23
N GLN A 93 -14.44 -15.52 -4.28
CA GLN A 93 -15.76 -15.22 -3.72
C GLN A 93 -15.75 -14.06 -2.73
N ARG A 94 -14.58 -13.62 -2.27
CA ARG A 94 -14.47 -12.45 -1.38
C ARG A 94 -14.35 -11.19 -2.21
N SER A 95 -15.36 -10.34 -2.09
CA SER A 95 -15.45 -9.04 -2.74
C SER A 95 -15.25 -9.15 -4.26
N LEU A 96 -16.30 -9.62 -4.94
CA LEU A 96 -16.25 -9.83 -6.40
C LEU A 96 -15.94 -8.52 -7.14
N ILE A 97 -15.19 -8.61 -8.23
CA ILE A 97 -14.98 -7.51 -9.18
C ILE A 97 -15.17 -8.05 -10.60
N SER A 98 -16.07 -7.42 -11.36
CA SER A 98 -16.35 -7.73 -12.76
C SER A 98 -16.30 -6.46 -13.59
N ILE A 99 -15.54 -6.49 -14.68
CA ILE A 99 -15.45 -5.41 -15.66
C ILE A 99 -16.02 -5.93 -16.97
N ASP A 100 -17.07 -5.29 -17.47
CA ASP A 100 -17.58 -5.55 -18.81
C ASP A 100 -16.92 -4.59 -19.79
N SER A 101 -16.12 -5.12 -20.71
CA SER A 101 -15.38 -4.39 -21.74
C SER A 101 -15.13 -5.32 -22.92
N ASP A 102 -15.00 -4.75 -24.12
CA ASP A 102 -14.60 -5.49 -25.32
C ASP A 102 -13.17 -6.07 -25.20
N ASP A 103 -12.32 -5.46 -24.35
CA ASP A 103 -11.00 -6.00 -24.00
C ASP A 103 -11.08 -6.79 -22.69
N VAL A 104 -10.55 -8.01 -22.70
CA VAL A 104 -10.46 -8.87 -21.50
C VAL A 104 -9.35 -8.43 -20.54
N LYS A 105 -8.39 -7.61 -21.00
CA LYS A 105 -7.21 -7.23 -20.21
C LYS A 105 -7.53 -6.58 -18.87
N PRO A 106 -8.48 -5.63 -18.72
CA PRO A 106 -8.82 -5.06 -17.42
C PRO A 106 -9.29 -6.12 -16.41
N GLN A 107 -10.11 -7.08 -16.86
CA GLN A 107 -10.57 -8.18 -16.02
C GLN A 107 -9.41 -9.13 -15.63
N VAL A 108 -8.48 -9.39 -16.54
CA VAL A 108 -7.26 -10.17 -16.26
C VAL A 108 -6.37 -9.44 -15.27
N ALA A 109 -6.19 -8.12 -15.44
CA ALA A 109 -5.33 -7.30 -14.61
C ALA A 109 -5.82 -7.27 -13.15
N ILE A 110 -7.11 -7.06 -12.91
CA ILE A 110 -7.65 -7.07 -11.55
C ILE A 110 -7.61 -8.48 -10.92
N ASN A 111 -7.82 -9.54 -11.71
CA ASN A 111 -7.68 -10.90 -11.21
C ASN A 111 -6.22 -11.23 -10.86
N PHE A 112 -5.26 -10.79 -11.67
CA PHE A 112 -3.84 -10.89 -11.36
C PHE A 112 -3.50 -10.11 -10.08
N ALA A 113 -3.99 -8.89 -9.93
CA ALA A 113 -3.75 -8.07 -8.75
C ALA A 113 -4.26 -8.77 -7.47
N ARG A 114 -5.52 -9.22 -7.48
CA ARG A 114 -6.12 -9.98 -6.37
C ARG A 114 -5.36 -11.26 -6.05
N TYR A 115 -4.94 -12.00 -7.08
CA TYR A 115 -4.13 -13.21 -6.91
C TYR A 115 -2.80 -12.90 -6.22
N GLN A 116 -2.06 -11.89 -6.71
CA GLN A 116 -0.73 -11.58 -6.18
C GLN A 116 -0.81 -11.01 -4.77
N LEU A 117 -1.79 -10.14 -4.47
CA LEU A 117 -2.02 -9.64 -3.12
C LEU A 117 -2.32 -10.82 -2.17
N ALA A 118 -3.20 -11.74 -2.54
CA ALA A 118 -3.51 -12.89 -1.70
C ALA A 118 -2.33 -13.88 -1.55
N ALA A 119 -1.54 -14.09 -2.61
CA ALA A 119 -0.40 -15.01 -2.61
C ALA A 119 0.79 -14.50 -1.79
N ASN A 120 1.01 -13.19 -1.76
CA ASN A 120 2.19 -12.55 -1.16
C ASN A 120 1.91 -11.92 0.21
N THR A 121 0.69 -12.02 0.74
CA THR A 121 0.35 -11.47 2.05
C THR A 121 0.50 -12.52 3.15
N PRO A 122 1.35 -12.29 4.15
CA PRO A 122 1.54 -13.23 5.24
C PRO A 122 0.30 -13.27 6.14
N LYS A 123 -0.05 -14.47 6.63
CA LYS A 123 -1.11 -14.64 7.64
C LYS A 123 -0.62 -14.36 9.07
N ASP A 124 0.69 -14.41 9.27
CA ASP A 124 1.32 -14.16 10.56
C ASP A 124 1.50 -12.65 10.78
N SER A 125 0.88 -12.13 11.84
CA SER A 125 0.96 -10.71 12.21
C SER A 125 2.37 -10.22 12.59
N ARG A 126 3.37 -11.11 12.69
CA ARG A 126 4.79 -10.76 12.89
C ARG A 126 5.50 -10.39 11.58
N MET A 127 4.83 -10.59 10.44
CA MET A 127 5.34 -10.29 9.10
C MET A 127 4.39 -9.34 8.38
N ASN A 128 4.89 -8.69 7.33
CA ASN A 128 4.13 -7.77 6.49
C ASN A 128 4.51 -7.99 5.01
N ILE A 129 3.85 -7.30 4.08
CA ILE A 129 4.04 -7.46 2.64
C ILE A 129 5.34 -6.75 2.23
N GLY A 130 6.30 -7.51 1.69
CA GLY A 130 7.49 -6.92 1.11
C GLY A 130 7.18 -6.13 -0.16
N ALA A 131 7.96 -5.08 -0.48
CA ALA A 131 7.77 -4.27 -1.68
C ALA A 131 7.81 -5.09 -2.99
N LYS A 132 8.52 -6.23 -2.99
CA LYS A 132 8.55 -7.22 -4.08
C LYS A 132 7.83 -8.55 -3.76
N GLY A 133 7.02 -8.57 -2.71
CA GLY A 133 6.39 -9.79 -2.20
C GLY A 133 7.42 -10.87 -1.88
N LEU A 134 7.07 -12.13 -2.11
CA LEU A 134 7.99 -13.28 -2.07
C LEU A 134 8.33 -13.75 -3.49
N THR A 135 8.48 -12.80 -4.41
CA THR A 135 8.64 -13.07 -5.86
C THR A 135 10.03 -12.78 -6.40
N GLY A 136 10.93 -12.25 -5.56
CA GLY A 136 12.31 -11.96 -5.90
C GLY A 136 13.07 -11.36 -4.71
N GLU A 137 14.36 -11.09 -4.91
CA GLU A 137 15.24 -10.56 -3.86
C GLU A 137 15.31 -9.02 -3.84
N GLY A 138 14.66 -8.34 -4.81
CA GLY A 138 14.56 -6.89 -4.82
C GLY A 138 13.94 -6.38 -3.53
N TYR A 139 14.51 -5.31 -2.96
CA TYR A 139 14.15 -4.79 -1.64
C TYR A 139 14.16 -5.80 -0.49
N LYS A 140 14.78 -6.99 -0.66
CA LYS A 140 15.11 -7.95 0.41
C LYS A 140 13.91 -8.44 1.25
N GLY A 141 12.69 -8.35 0.71
CA GLY A 141 11.46 -8.63 1.46
C GLY A 141 11.09 -7.58 2.50
N HIS A 142 11.73 -6.41 2.48
CA HIS A 142 11.41 -5.31 3.38
C HIS A 142 10.05 -4.69 3.03
N THR A 143 9.36 -4.28 4.09
CA THR A 143 8.07 -3.59 4.09
C THR A 143 8.30 -2.08 4.20
N PHE A 144 7.57 -1.31 3.40
CA PHE A 144 7.64 0.13 3.28
C PHE A 144 6.24 0.74 3.51
N TRP A 145 6.10 2.05 3.35
CA TRP A 145 4.81 2.76 3.32
C TRP A 145 3.87 2.26 2.20
N ASP A 146 4.45 1.63 1.17
CA ASP A 146 3.79 0.84 0.13
C ASP A 146 2.62 0.00 0.66
N THR A 147 2.83 -0.68 1.80
CA THR A 147 1.78 -1.49 2.41
C THR A 147 0.61 -0.63 2.81
N GLU A 148 0.85 0.36 3.67
CA GLU A 148 -0.20 1.15 4.29
C GLU A 148 -1.00 1.99 3.28
N ILE A 149 -0.32 2.57 2.28
CA ILE A 149 -0.96 3.48 1.32
C ILE A 149 -1.51 2.76 0.08
N TYR A 150 -0.84 1.73 -0.44
CA TYR A 150 -1.17 1.16 -1.75
C TYR A 150 -1.77 -0.24 -1.68
N MET A 151 -1.45 -1.04 -0.65
CA MET A 151 -1.91 -2.45 -0.57
C MET A 151 -3.00 -2.66 0.49
N LEU A 152 -2.93 -1.94 1.61
CA LEU A 152 -3.86 -2.07 2.73
C LEU A 152 -5.30 -1.66 2.39
N PRO A 153 -5.58 -0.67 1.51
CA PRO A 153 -6.96 -0.36 1.10
C PRO A 153 -7.71 -1.60 0.59
N TYR A 154 -7.10 -2.40 -0.29
CA TYR A 154 -7.67 -3.67 -0.76
C TYR A 154 -8.10 -4.57 0.40
N PHE A 155 -7.22 -4.82 1.37
CA PHE A 155 -7.55 -5.69 2.50
C PHE A 155 -8.58 -5.06 3.43
N THR A 156 -8.54 -3.76 3.63
CA THR A 156 -9.46 -3.08 4.53
C THR A 156 -10.89 -3.15 4.01
N PHE A 157 -11.09 -2.98 2.71
CA PHE A 157 -12.40 -3.09 2.09
C PHE A 157 -12.84 -4.54 1.83
N THR A 158 -11.93 -5.50 1.65
CA THR A 158 -12.32 -6.87 1.22
C THR A 158 -12.13 -7.97 2.26
N MET A 159 -11.11 -7.85 3.11
CA MET A 159 -10.69 -8.84 4.11
C MET A 159 -10.16 -8.14 5.37
N PRO A 160 -11.03 -7.45 6.15
CA PRO A 160 -10.61 -6.62 7.28
C PRO A 160 -9.71 -7.33 8.29
N GLU A 161 -9.89 -8.63 8.49
CA GLU A 161 -9.05 -9.42 9.39
C GLU A 161 -7.59 -9.50 8.94
N MET A 162 -7.34 -9.45 7.63
CA MET A 162 -5.99 -9.39 7.08
C MET A 162 -5.39 -8.00 7.29
N ALA A 163 -6.16 -6.94 7.02
CA ALA A 163 -5.73 -5.57 7.28
C ALA A 163 -5.36 -5.37 8.77
N ARG A 164 -6.16 -5.93 9.67
CA ARG A 164 -5.86 -5.95 11.12
C ARG A 164 -4.51 -6.58 11.44
N ASN A 165 -4.16 -7.69 10.78
CA ASN A 165 -2.88 -8.38 10.99
C ASN A 165 -1.69 -7.56 10.47
N LEU A 166 -1.85 -6.91 9.32
CA LEU A 166 -0.84 -6.03 8.73
C LEU A 166 -0.61 -4.77 9.60
N LEU A 167 -1.66 -4.20 10.19
CA LEU A 167 -1.51 -3.11 11.15
C LEU A 167 -0.95 -3.57 12.49
N LYS A 168 -1.30 -4.79 12.93
CA LYS A 168 -0.72 -5.39 14.14
C LYS A 168 0.80 -5.58 14.01
N TYR A 169 1.33 -5.85 12.81
CA TYR A 169 2.77 -5.84 12.57
C TYR A 169 3.41 -4.50 12.97
N ARG A 170 2.80 -3.37 12.59
CA ARG A 170 3.28 -2.03 12.98
C ARG A 170 3.20 -1.82 14.49
N TYR A 171 2.12 -2.28 15.14
CA TYR A 171 2.02 -2.26 16.61
C TYR A 171 3.17 -3.04 17.28
N LEU A 172 3.46 -4.26 16.81
CA LEU A 172 4.54 -5.09 17.33
C LEU A 172 5.93 -4.45 17.14
N GLY A 173 6.08 -3.55 16.18
CA GLY A 173 7.31 -2.80 15.91
C GLY A 173 7.46 -1.47 16.63
N LEU A 174 6.50 -1.06 17.48
CA LEU A 174 6.55 0.22 18.19
C LEU A 174 7.83 0.41 19.01
N ASP A 175 8.33 -0.63 19.67
CA ASP A 175 9.57 -0.53 20.44
C ASP A 175 10.79 -0.27 19.56
N GLY A 176 10.82 -0.79 18.33
CA GLY A 176 11.83 -0.46 17.32
C GLY A 176 11.72 1.00 16.88
N ALA A 177 10.50 1.46 16.59
CA ALA A 177 10.22 2.84 16.20
C ALA A 177 10.59 3.86 17.28
N ARG A 178 10.33 3.55 18.56
CA ARG A 178 10.75 4.35 19.72
C ARG A 178 12.26 4.43 19.88
N LYS A 179 12.95 3.31 19.70
CA LYS A 179 14.42 3.27 19.72
C LYS A 179 15.00 4.13 18.59
N LYS A 180 14.43 4.07 17.39
CA LYS A 180 14.82 4.91 16.25
C LYS A 180 14.63 6.39 16.57
N ALA A 181 13.44 6.80 17.03
CA ALA A 181 13.16 8.18 17.42
C ALA A 181 14.18 8.69 18.44
N LYS A 182 14.39 7.92 19.52
CA LYS A 182 15.36 8.26 20.57
C LYS A 182 16.80 8.37 20.06
N ALA A 183 17.22 7.46 19.18
CA ALA A 183 18.56 7.50 18.57
C ALA A 183 18.77 8.76 17.73
N ASN A 184 17.70 9.30 17.14
CA ASN A 184 17.68 10.54 16.38
C ASN A 184 17.41 11.79 17.22
N GLY A 185 17.30 11.66 18.55
CA GLY A 185 17.05 12.78 19.46
C GLY A 185 15.58 13.20 19.58
N TYR A 186 14.65 12.41 19.05
CA TYR A 186 13.21 12.62 19.10
C TYR A 186 12.53 11.75 20.16
N TRP A 187 11.25 12.00 20.38
CA TRP A 187 10.38 11.20 21.26
C TRP A 187 9.35 10.43 20.43
N GLY A 188 8.52 9.61 21.09
CA GLY A 188 7.45 8.88 20.40
C GLY A 188 7.94 7.76 19.49
N ALA A 189 7.14 7.40 18.50
CA ALA A 189 7.43 6.36 17.51
C ALA A 189 7.79 6.98 16.16
N GLN A 190 9.06 6.87 15.76
CA GLN A 190 9.50 7.14 14.39
C GLN A 190 9.55 5.80 13.66
N PHE A 191 8.57 5.50 12.80
CA PHE A 191 8.56 4.22 12.12
C PHE A 191 9.78 4.07 11.18
N PRO A 192 10.31 2.85 11.02
CA PRO A 192 11.39 2.57 10.08
C PRO A 192 10.91 2.76 8.64
N TRP A 193 11.78 3.28 7.78
CA TRP A 193 11.50 3.40 6.34
C TRP A 193 11.41 2.01 5.71
N GLU A 194 12.44 1.19 5.96
CA GLU A 194 12.46 -0.22 5.61
C GLU A 194 12.37 -1.07 6.88
N SER A 195 11.36 -1.94 6.94
CA SER A 195 11.19 -2.89 8.05
C SER A 195 11.20 -4.33 7.56
N ALA A 196 11.86 -5.22 8.30
CA ALA A 196 11.92 -6.65 7.99
C ALA A 196 11.13 -7.44 9.05
N TRP A 197 11.81 -8.00 10.06
CA TRP A 197 11.13 -8.56 11.22
C TRP A 197 10.55 -7.43 12.08
N SER A 198 9.35 -7.62 12.62
CA SER A 198 8.60 -6.53 13.27
C SER A 198 9.40 -5.80 14.37
N THR A 199 10.32 -6.50 15.06
CA THR A 199 11.09 -5.93 16.17
C THR A 199 12.49 -5.42 15.80
N ASP A 200 12.93 -5.56 14.54
CA ASP A 200 14.31 -5.21 14.14
C ASP A 200 14.54 -3.69 14.08
N GLY A 201 13.47 -2.91 13.88
CA GLY A 201 13.58 -1.46 13.68
C GLY A 201 13.98 -1.11 12.25
N GLU A 202 14.88 -0.13 12.09
CA GLU A 202 15.32 0.39 10.79
C GLU A 202 16.29 -0.58 10.09
N MET A 203 15.92 -0.99 8.88
CA MET A 203 16.68 -1.93 8.05
C MET A 203 17.15 -1.33 6.72
N THR A 204 16.89 -0.02 6.49
CA THR A 204 17.33 0.67 5.28
C THR A 204 18.85 0.59 5.17
N PRO A 205 19.39 0.07 4.05
CA PRO A 205 20.82 0.00 3.86
C PRO A 205 21.42 1.42 3.78
N PRO A 206 22.58 1.70 4.41
CA PRO A 206 23.16 3.04 4.39
C PRO A 206 23.78 3.43 3.03
N TRP A 207 23.99 2.46 2.13
CA TRP A 207 24.65 2.65 0.85
C TRP A 207 23.89 1.92 -0.26
N GLY A 208 23.74 2.59 -1.41
CA GLY A 208 23.04 2.11 -2.59
C GLY A 208 23.94 1.98 -3.81
N SER A 209 23.32 2.19 -4.97
CA SER A 209 23.98 2.18 -6.28
C SER A 209 25.12 3.20 -6.39
N VAL A 210 25.94 3.04 -7.41
CA VAL A 210 27.07 3.92 -7.69
C VAL A 210 26.58 5.24 -8.30
N ASP A 211 27.08 6.37 -7.80
CA ASP A 211 26.88 7.68 -8.39
C ASP A 211 27.60 7.77 -9.74
N ILE A 212 26.87 8.13 -10.80
CA ILE A 212 27.37 8.09 -12.18
C ILE A 212 28.48 9.11 -12.46
N VAL A 213 28.58 10.18 -11.67
CA VAL A 213 29.56 11.27 -11.86
C VAL A 213 30.85 10.95 -11.11
N THR A 214 30.73 10.47 -9.88
CA THR A 214 31.86 10.28 -8.95
C THR A 214 32.39 8.85 -8.91
N GLY A 215 31.60 7.87 -9.36
CA GLY A 215 31.94 6.44 -9.31
C GLY A 215 31.94 5.84 -7.90
N LYS A 216 31.43 6.56 -6.88
CA LYS A 216 31.36 6.11 -5.49
C LYS A 216 29.94 5.62 -5.14
N PRO A 217 29.79 4.69 -4.17
CA PRO A 217 28.47 4.34 -3.66
C PRO A 217 27.72 5.56 -3.13
N MET A 218 26.46 5.72 -3.52
CA MET A 218 25.56 6.75 -3.01
C MET A 218 25.10 6.39 -1.59
N ARG A 219 25.05 7.39 -0.72
CA ARG A 219 24.42 7.22 0.60
C ARG A 219 22.91 7.21 0.41
N ILE A 220 22.22 6.26 1.03
CA ILE A 220 20.75 6.25 1.06
C ILE A 220 20.31 6.98 2.33
N LEU A 221 19.54 8.06 2.15
CA LEU A 221 19.12 8.93 3.25
C LEU A 221 17.68 8.70 3.70
N SER A 222 16.88 7.96 2.93
CA SER A 222 15.46 7.69 3.22
C SER A 222 15.23 7.16 4.63
N GLY A 223 16.02 6.17 5.08
CA GLY A 223 15.95 5.62 6.43
C GLY A 223 16.10 6.66 7.55
N SER A 224 16.74 7.80 7.29
CA SER A 224 16.93 8.89 8.25
C SER A 224 15.98 10.07 8.03
N LEU A 225 15.75 10.46 6.76
CA LEU A 225 15.12 11.74 6.40
C LEU A 225 13.70 11.58 5.84
N GLU A 226 13.31 10.40 5.35
CA GLU A 226 11.98 10.13 4.81
C GLU A 226 11.03 9.67 5.91
N GLN A 227 10.57 10.64 6.68
CA GLN A 227 9.91 10.42 7.97
C GLN A 227 8.39 10.30 7.88
N HIS A 228 7.81 10.61 6.71
CA HIS A 228 6.36 10.61 6.47
C HIS A 228 5.71 9.24 6.65
N ILE A 229 6.47 8.13 6.54
CA ILE A 229 6.04 6.76 6.92
C ILE A 229 5.31 6.72 8.28
N THR A 230 5.72 7.58 9.22
CA THR A 230 5.07 7.65 10.53
C THR A 230 3.62 8.14 10.43
N SER A 231 3.36 9.13 9.58
CA SER A 231 2.00 9.58 9.30
C SER A 231 1.22 8.58 8.44
N ASP A 232 1.88 7.92 7.49
CA ASP A 232 1.24 6.96 6.59
C ASP A 232 0.64 5.77 7.36
N VAL A 233 1.36 5.28 8.38
CA VAL A 233 0.84 4.27 9.32
C VAL A 233 -0.41 4.77 10.06
N VAL A 234 -0.45 6.05 10.46
CA VAL A 234 -1.61 6.65 11.12
C VAL A 234 -2.78 6.82 10.14
N ILE A 235 -2.52 7.21 8.89
CA ILE A 235 -3.53 7.29 7.83
C ILE A 235 -4.19 5.92 7.65
N ALA A 236 -3.39 4.87 7.50
CA ALA A 236 -3.86 3.50 7.38
C ALA A 236 -4.67 3.01 8.60
N VAL A 237 -4.22 3.32 9.82
CA VAL A 237 -4.97 3.00 11.05
C VAL A 237 -6.32 3.73 11.07
N MET A 238 -6.35 5.01 10.73
CA MET A 238 -7.59 5.79 10.73
C MET A 238 -8.56 5.35 9.64
N GLN A 239 -8.07 5.00 8.45
CA GLN A 239 -8.88 4.42 7.38
C GLN A 239 -9.46 3.07 7.81
N TYR A 240 -8.64 2.18 8.39
CA TYR A 240 -9.11 0.90 8.92
C TYR A 240 -10.22 1.08 9.95
N LEU A 241 -10.04 1.96 10.93
CA LEU A 241 -11.07 2.25 11.94
C LEU A 241 -12.32 2.87 11.33
N SER A 242 -12.17 3.72 10.32
CA SER A 242 -13.29 4.35 9.63
C SER A 242 -14.15 3.34 8.86
N ILE A 243 -13.51 2.39 8.18
CA ILE A 243 -14.17 1.37 7.34
C ILE A 243 -14.75 0.23 8.19
N THR A 244 -14.05 -0.19 9.25
CA THR A 244 -14.41 -1.42 10.00
C THR A 244 -15.17 -1.16 11.29
N LYS A 245 -14.99 0.01 11.91
CA LYS A 245 -15.44 0.29 13.28
C LYS A 245 -14.94 -0.75 14.30
N ASP A 246 -13.77 -1.34 14.08
CA ASP A 246 -13.16 -2.31 15.01
C ASP A 246 -12.64 -1.61 16.28
N GLU A 247 -13.54 -1.38 17.23
CA GLU A 247 -13.25 -0.78 18.54
C GLU A 247 -12.17 -1.56 19.29
N ARG A 248 -12.19 -2.90 19.19
CA ARG A 248 -11.21 -3.73 19.87
C ARG A 248 -9.80 -3.48 19.34
N PHE A 249 -9.62 -3.35 18.03
CA PHE A 249 -8.33 -2.93 17.46
C PHE A 249 -7.95 -1.52 17.94
N ALA A 250 -8.89 -0.57 17.97
CA ALA A 250 -8.62 0.79 18.44
C ALA A 250 -8.04 0.78 19.87
N GLU A 251 -8.71 0.07 20.78
CA GLU A 251 -8.34 -0.01 22.20
C GLU A 251 -7.06 -0.79 22.45
N GLU A 252 -6.86 -1.92 21.77
CA GLU A 252 -5.70 -2.80 21.99
C GLU A 252 -4.42 -2.24 21.35
N MET A 253 -4.52 -1.49 20.24
CA MET A 253 -3.37 -1.15 19.38
C MET A 253 -3.46 0.23 18.74
N GLY A 254 -4.61 0.57 18.14
CA GLY A 254 -4.77 1.74 17.28
C GLY A 254 -4.47 3.05 17.98
N TYR A 255 -5.05 3.27 19.17
CA TYR A 255 -4.81 4.49 19.94
C TYR A 255 -3.34 4.65 20.32
N GLU A 256 -2.66 3.58 20.71
CA GLU A 256 -1.23 3.65 21.05
C GLU A 256 -0.40 4.08 19.83
N ILE A 257 -0.65 3.50 18.65
CA ILE A 257 0.05 3.87 17.41
C ILE A 257 -0.13 5.36 17.11
N ILE A 258 -1.37 5.85 17.09
CA ILE A 258 -1.70 7.24 16.74
C ILE A 258 -1.02 8.21 17.70
N LEU A 259 -1.13 7.96 19.01
CA LEU A 259 -0.59 8.84 20.04
C LEU A 259 0.94 8.87 20.04
N ASP A 260 1.58 7.73 19.83
CA ASP A 260 3.04 7.65 19.84
C ASP A 260 3.66 8.26 18.57
N ALA A 261 2.99 8.12 17.42
CA ALA A 261 3.34 8.84 16.19
C ALA A 261 3.22 10.36 16.35
N ALA A 262 2.16 10.86 16.98
CA ALA A 262 2.02 12.30 17.26
C ALA A 262 3.07 12.81 18.25
N LYS A 263 3.49 12.00 19.23
CA LYS A 263 4.63 12.34 20.10
C LYS A 263 5.91 12.53 19.29
N PHE A 264 6.14 11.71 18.27
CA PHE A 264 7.26 11.88 17.35
C PHE A 264 7.16 13.21 16.61
N TRP A 265 6.06 13.46 15.91
CA TRP A 265 5.91 14.70 15.15
C TRP A 265 6.04 15.94 16.03
N ALA A 266 5.41 15.99 17.19
CA ALA A 266 5.52 17.14 18.09
C ALA A 266 6.95 17.39 18.62
N SER A 267 7.76 16.34 18.75
CA SER A 267 9.18 16.44 19.10
C SER A 267 10.09 16.79 17.91
N ARG A 268 9.61 16.54 16.69
CA ARG A 268 10.31 16.80 15.43
C ARG A 268 10.19 18.26 14.97
N LEU A 269 9.16 18.96 15.44
CA LEU A 269 8.89 20.36 15.15
C LEU A 269 9.99 21.29 15.67
N GLU A 270 10.45 22.20 14.81
CA GLU A 270 11.46 23.21 15.13
C GLU A 270 10.84 24.60 15.03
N TRP A 271 11.08 25.49 16.01
CA TRP A 271 10.50 26.83 15.96
C TRP A 271 11.30 27.75 15.04
N ASP A 272 10.66 28.26 13.98
CA ASP A 272 11.21 29.31 13.14
C ASP A 272 10.73 30.70 13.63
N PRO A 273 11.62 31.52 14.22
CA PRO A 273 11.27 32.85 14.70
C PRO A 273 10.92 33.85 13.59
N ALA A 274 11.39 33.65 12.36
CA ALA A 274 11.08 34.53 11.22
C ALA A 274 9.64 34.32 10.76
N ARG A 275 9.22 33.07 10.59
CA ARG A 275 7.84 32.70 10.22
C ARG A 275 6.87 32.77 11.40
N LYS A 276 7.37 32.71 12.64
CA LYS A 276 6.57 32.50 13.87
C LYS A 276 5.72 31.23 13.77
N LYS A 277 6.34 30.18 13.24
CA LYS A 277 5.72 28.89 12.96
C LYS A 277 6.69 27.77 13.33
N PHE A 278 6.16 26.59 13.60
CA PHE A 278 6.94 25.37 13.67
C PHE A 278 7.15 24.80 12.28
N VAL A 279 8.38 24.46 11.95
CA VAL A 279 8.82 23.93 10.65
C VAL A 279 9.30 22.49 10.80
N ILE A 280 9.42 21.80 9.66
CA ILE A 280 10.02 20.47 9.56
C ILE A 280 11.06 20.55 8.44
N ASP A 281 12.30 20.81 8.84
CA ASP A 281 13.41 21.09 7.93
C ASP A 281 14.27 19.83 7.71
N ASN A 282 15.04 19.76 6.64
CA ASN A 282 15.95 18.66 6.32
C ASN A 282 15.27 17.27 6.32
N VAL A 283 14.32 17.09 5.40
CA VAL A 283 13.57 15.84 5.17
C VAL A 283 13.66 15.39 3.71
N ILE A 284 13.06 14.23 3.45
CA ILE A 284 12.70 13.71 2.13
C ILE A 284 11.18 13.50 2.16
N GLY A 285 10.46 14.01 1.15
CA GLY A 285 9.05 13.69 0.91
C GLY A 285 8.90 12.49 -0.02
N PRO A 286 7.67 12.11 -0.42
CA PRO A 286 7.46 11.07 -1.43
C PRO A 286 8.28 11.23 -2.72
N ASP A 287 8.61 12.47 -3.12
CA ASP A 287 9.63 12.69 -4.16
C ASP A 287 11.05 12.45 -3.62
N GLU A 288 11.51 11.20 -3.67
CA GLU A 288 12.88 10.82 -3.27
C GLU A 288 14.00 11.50 -4.10
N TYR A 289 13.68 12.26 -5.15
CA TYR A 289 14.67 13.09 -5.83
C TYR A 289 15.06 14.34 -5.05
N LYS A 290 14.31 14.67 -3.99
CA LYS A 290 14.44 15.90 -3.22
C LYS A 290 14.94 15.56 -1.84
N GLU A 291 16.27 15.56 -1.70
CA GLU A 291 16.95 15.32 -0.43
C GLU A 291 17.31 16.64 0.27
N HIS A 292 17.34 16.62 1.60
CA HIS A 292 17.70 17.78 2.42
C HIS A 292 16.80 19.00 2.15
N ILE A 293 15.52 18.76 1.87
CA ILE A 293 14.55 19.82 1.65
C ILE A 293 13.89 20.25 2.96
N ASP A 294 13.46 21.50 2.98
CA ASP A 294 12.77 22.09 4.12
C ASP A 294 11.29 22.23 3.81
N ASN A 295 10.45 21.91 4.80
CA ASN A 295 9.00 22.12 4.75
C ASN A 295 8.30 21.43 3.58
N SER A 296 8.63 20.16 3.33
CA SER A 296 7.90 19.30 2.38
C SER A 296 6.39 19.40 2.63
N ALA A 297 5.61 19.80 1.61
CA ALA A 297 4.18 19.98 1.75
C ALA A 297 3.49 18.71 2.25
N PHE A 298 3.79 17.56 1.63
CA PHE A 298 3.23 16.28 2.06
C PHE A 298 3.58 15.97 3.52
N THR A 299 4.86 16.11 3.90
CA THR A 299 5.33 15.81 5.26
C THR A 299 4.69 16.73 6.30
N ASN A 300 4.64 18.03 6.05
CA ASN A 300 4.10 19.01 6.99
C ASN A 300 2.58 18.84 7.19
N TYR A 301 1.82 18.64 6.10
CA TYR A 301 0.38 18.41 6.18
C TYR A 301 0.05 17.10 6.90
N THR A 302 0.74 16.01 6.57
CA THR A 302 0.50 14.71 7.21
C THR A 302 0.90 14.71 8.69
N ALA A 303 1.99 15.39 9.06
CA ALA A 303 2.39 15.58 10.45
C ALA A 303 1.37 16.40 11.25
N PHE A 304 0.89 17.50 10.67
CA PHE A 304 -0.18 18.31 11.25
C PHE A 304 -1.45 17.49 11.48
N TRP A 305 -1.89 16.75 10.45
CA TRP A 305 -3.06 15.89 10.53
C TRP A 305 -2.89 14.78 11.58
N CYS A 306 -1.71 14.16 11.66
CA CYS A 306 -1.41 13.14 12.66
C CYS A 306 -1.57 13.67 14.09
N ILE A 307 -1.04 14.87 14.38
CA ILE A 307 -1.18 15.50 15.69
C ILE A 307 -2.65 15.86 15.97
N GLN A 308 -3.39 16.37 14.98
CA GLN A 308 -4.82 16.65 15.13
C GLN A 308 -5.62 15.39 15.46
N LYS A 309 -5.37 14.26 14.78
CA LYS A 309 -6.04 12.99 15.09
C LYS A 309 -5.69 12.47 16.48
N ALA A 310 -4.44 12.62 16.92
CA ALA A 310 -4.04 12.25 18.27
C ALA A 310 -4.72 13.11 19.36
N ILE A 311 -4.89 14.41 19.12
CA ILE A 311 -5.67 15.30 20.01
C ILE A 311 -7.12 14.79 20.08
N ALA A 312 -7.75 14.52 18.94
CA ALA A 312 -9.12 14.00 18.90
C ALA A 312 -9.27 12.65 19.61
N VAL A 313 -8.28 11.76 19.51
CA VAL A 313 -8.24 10.49 20.25
C VAL A 313 -8.15 10.73 21.76
N ILE A 314 -7.30 11.65 22.23
CA ILE A 314 -7.23 11.97 23.67
C ILE A 314 -8.56 12.52 24.18
N ASP A 315 -9.17 13.43 23.43
CA ASP A 315 -10.46 14.03 23.81
C ASP A 315 -11.57 12.98 23.86
N LEU A 316 -11.60 12.07 22.88
CA LEU A 316 -12.50 10.92 22.88
C LEU A 316 -12.28 10.04 24.12
N LEU A 317 -11.04 9.63 24.40
CA LEU A 317 -10.73 8.71 25.49
C LEU A 317 -11.00 9.34 26.87
N ARG A 318 -10.73 10.63 27.06
CA ARG A 318 -11.04 11.33 28.32
C ARG A 318 -12.54 11.37 28.60
N ASN A 319 -13.36 11.48 27.56
CA ASN A 319 -14.81 11.57 27.68
C ASN A 319 -15.49 10.20 27.78
N SER A 320 -15.07 9.25 26.96
CA SER A 320 -15.76 7.97 26.78
C SER A 320 -15.08 6.82 27.53
N ASN A 321 -13.75 6.73 27.51
CA ASN A 321 -13.00 5.57 28.03
C ASN A 321 -11.81 5.98 28.94
N PRO A 322 -12.05 6.57 30.13
CA PRO A 322 -10.98 7.11 30.99
C PRO A 322 -9.96 6.07 31.48
N GLU A 323 -10.35 4.80 31.61
CA GLU A 323 -9.45 3.72 32.02
C GLU A 323 -8.35 3.46 30.98
N ILE A 324 -8.74 3.41 29.69
CA ILE A 324 -7.81 3.28 28.57
C ILE A 324 -6.91 4.51 28.50
N TYR A 325 -7.47 5.71 28.66
CA TYR A 325 -6.68 6.94 28.75
C TYR A 325 -5.62 6.85 29.84
N ASN A 326 -5.98 6.43 31.06
CA ASN A 326 -5.06 6.34 32.18
C ASN A 326 -3.93 5.32 31.92
N GLY A 327 -4.24 4.16 31.33
CA GLY A 327 -3.25 3.16 30.93
C GLY A 327 -2.24 3.71 29.91
N LEU A 328 -2.74 4.37 28.87
CA LEU A 328 -1.91 4.99 27.83
C LEU A 328 -1.11 6.18 28.40
N ASN A 329 -1.69 6.98 29.29
CA ASN A 329 -1.01 8.11 29.94
C ASN A 329 0.16 7.65 30.82
N LEU A 330 0.01 6.54 31.54
CA LEU A 330 1.12 5.98 32.33
C LEU A 330 2.32 5.62 31.45
N LYS A 331 2.06 5.04 30.27
CA LYS A 331 3.05 4.60 29.28
C LYS A 331 3.66 5.76 28.48
N LEU A 332 2.82 6.67 28.00
CA LEU A 332 3.16 7.69 27.02
C LEU A 332 3.27 9.11 27.57
N LYS A 333 2.92 9.37 28.84
CA LYS A 333 2.93 10.72 29.45
C LYS A 333 2.09 11.72 28.64
N LEU A 334 0.84 11.33 28.39
CA LEU A 334 -0.10 12.05 27.52
C LEU A 334 -0.54 13.41 28.10
N ASP A 335 -0.60 13.59 29.41
CA ASP A 335 -0.99 14.90 29.98
C ASP A 335 -0.03 16.03 29.56
N GLU A 336 1.27 15.77 29.64
CA GLU A 336 2.31 16.71 29.19
C GLU A 336 2.31 16.85 27.68
N ALA A 337 2.27 15.72 26.95
CA ALA A 337 2.26 15.72 25.50
C ALA A 337 1.05 16.48 24.92
N TYR A 338 -0.15 16.29 25.47
CA TYR A 338 -1.36 16.96 25.01
C TYR A 338 -1.25 18.49 25.09
N GLN A 339 -0.71 19.03 26.20
CA GLN A 339 -0.52 20.47 26.35
C GLN A 339 0.49 21.02 25.35
N ASP A 340 1.58 20.28 25.10
CA ASP A 340 2.55 20.62 24.06
C ASP A 340 1.87 20.63 22.67
N TRP A 341 1.11 19.59 22.34
CA TRP A 341 0.45 19.43 21.04
C TRP A 341 -0.53 20.55 20.73
N ILE A 342 -1.46 20.86 21.64
CA ILE A 342 -2.46 21.93 21.42
C ILE A 342 -1.80 23.31 21.27
N SER A 343 -0.65 23.53 21.91
CA SER A 343 0.10 24.78 21.81
C SER A 343 0.85 24.94 20.48
N LYS A 344 1.22 23.82 19.84
CA LYS A 344 2.04 23.80 18.61
C LYS A 344 1.24 23.55 17.33
N VAL A 345 0.19 22.72 17.36
CA VAL A 345 -0.44 22.17 16.14
C VAL A 345 -0.91 23.25 15.17
N ASN A 346 -1.57 24.31 15.65
CA ASN A 346 -2.05 25.42 14.82
C ASN A 346 -0.93 26.40 14.39
N LEU A 347 0.27 26.21 14.93
CA LEU A 347 1.47 26.95 14.59
C LEU A 347 2.40 26.17 13.66
N ILE A 348 2.06 24.95 13.22
CA ILE A 348 2.81 24.24 12.18
C ILE A 348 2.72 25.03 10.86
N PHE A 349 3.85 25.16 10.17
CA PHE A 349 3.94 25.75 8.85
C PHE A 349 3.41 24.75 7.82
N LEU A 350 2.40 25.16 7.08
CA LEU A 350 1.82 24.40 5.98
C LEU A 350 2.04 25.21 4.71
N PRO A 351 2.81 24.71 3.72
CA PRO A 351 2.94 25.36 2.42
C PRO A 351 1.57 25.68 1.83
N LYS A 352 1.35 26.93 1.43
CA LYS A 352 0.07 27.40 0.90
C LYS A 352 0.13 27.51 -0.61
N PRO A 353 -0.99 27.30 -1.32
CA PRO A 353 -1.09 27.64 -2.73
C PRO A 353 -0.62 29.08 -2.99
N ASN A 354 0.15 29.28 -4.05
CA ASN A 354 0.58 30.61 -4.50
C ASN A 354 -0.52 31.32 -5.31
N GLU A 355 -0.20 32.45 -5.95
CA GLU A 355 -1.14 33.19 -6.79
C GLU A 355 -1.64 32.44 -8.05
N PHE A 356 -1.07 31.28 -8.35
CA PHE A 356 -1.48 30.37 -9.42
C PHE A 356 -2.11 29.09 -8.89
N ASP A 357 -2.51 29.07 -7.61
CA ASP A 357 -3.08 27.92 -6.89
C ASP A 357 -2.15 26.69 -6.79
N VAL A 358 -0.86 26.85 -7.13
CA VAL A 358 0.16 25.80 -7.01
C VAL A 358 0.71 25.77 -5.59
N ILE A 359 0.62 24.61 -4.94
CA ILE A 359 1.24 24.36 -3.62
C ILE A 359 2.72 24.10 -3.86
N PRO A 360 3.65 24.86 -3.27
CA PRO A 360 5.07 24.56 -3.32
C PRO A 360 5.35 23.21 -2.66
N GLU A 361 6.04 22.30 -3.35
CA GLU A 361 6.43 20.99 -2.83
C GLU A 361 7.36 21.12 -1.62
N ASP A 362 8.30 22.06 -1.68
CA ASP A 362 9.24 22.43 -0.62
C ASP A 362 9.57 23.93 -0.70
N ASP A 363 10.30 24.46 0.30
CA ASP A 363 10.67 25.89 0.38
C ASP A 363 11.45 26.42 -0.85
N THR A 364 12.10 25.52 -1.60
CA THR A 364 13.01 25.84 -2.71
C THR A 364 12.51 25.34 -4.07
N TYR A 365 11.58 24.37 -4.13
CA TYR A 365 11.19 23.67 -5.36
C TYR A 365 10.90 24.62 -6.53
N LEU A 366 10.05 25.62 -6.32
CA LEU A 366 9.60 26.55 -7.37
C LEU A 366 10.74 27.44 -7.92
N GLN A 367 11.88 27.51 -7.23
CA GLN A 367 13.07 28.28 -7.62
C GLN A 367 14.09 27.41 -8.40
N LYS A 368 13.90 26.08 -8.39
CA LYS A 368 14.78 25.13 -9.07
C LYS A 368 14.67 25.24 -10.58
N LYS A 369 15.68 24.74 -11.28
CA LYS A 369 15.74 24.82 -12.74
C LYS A 369 14.69 23.89 -13.37
N ILE A 370 13.87 24.44 -14.27
CA ILE A 370 12.95 23.66 -15.10
C ILE A 370 13.73 22.99 -16.24
N ILE A 371 13.42 21.74 -16.52
CA ILE A 371 13.91 21.00 -17.69
C ILE A 371 12.75 20.28 -18.38
N GLU A 372 12.96 19.90 -19.64
CA GLU A 372 12.06 19.00 -20.37
C GLU A 372 12.16 17.58 -19.80
N THR A 373 11.04 17.05 -19.34
CA THR A 373 10.91 15.77 -18.62
C THR A 373 10.37 14.63 -19.48
N ALA A 374 9.73 14.93 -20.61
CA ALA A 374 9.08 13.95 -21.48
C ALA A 374 10.02 12.79 -21.90
N GLN A 375 11.30 13.07 -22.16
CA GLN A 375 12.28 12.03 -22.50
C GLN A 375 12.67 11.11 -21.32
N TYR A 376 12.46 11.58 -20.09
CA TYR A 376 12.75 10.85 -18.87
C TYR A 376 11.56 10.07 -18.33
N GLN A 377 10.34 10.35 -18.80
CA GLN A 377 9.17 9.58 -18.43
C GLN A 377 9.38 8.09 -18.71
N SER A 378 9.07 7.26 -17.72
CA SER A 378 9.21 5.82 -17.77
C SER A 378 7.88 5.10 -17.49
N ASP A 379 7.82 3.83 -17.87
CA ASP A 379 6.65 2.97 -17.65
C ASP A 379 6.81 2.11 -16.39
N GLY A 380 7.38 2.70 -15.33
CA GLY A 380 7.74 2.01 -14.10
C GLY A 380 8.91 1.03 -14.29
N GLY A 381 10.05 1.32 -13.66
CA GLY A 381 11.08 0.29 -13.42
C GLY A 381 12.49 0.53 -13.97
N HIS A 382 12.81 1.69 -14.54
CA HIS A 382 14.21 2.10 -14.74
C HIS A 382 14.31 3.60 -14.82
N ALA A 383 15.00 4.20 -13.85
CA ALA A 383 15.12 5.65 -13.78
C ALA A 383 16.05 6.21 -14.86
N LYS A 384 15.46 6.56 -16.02
CA LYS A 384 16.18 6.98 -17.23
C LYS A 384 17.01 8.24 -17.00
N ILE A 385 16.52 9.11 -16.13
CA ILE A 385 17.16 10.39 -15.79
C ILE A 385 18.57 10.21 -15.21
N PHE A 386 18.85 9.08 -14.54
CA PHE A 386 20.19 8.76 -14.04
C PHE A 386 21.20 8.36 -15.12
N LYS A 387 20.84 8.43 -16.40
CA LYS A 387 21.83 8.36 -17.48
C LYS A 387 22.51 9.71 -17.75
N ASP A 388 21.80 10.79 -17.45
CA ASP A 388 22.22 12.15 -17.81
C ASP A 388 22.53 13.01 -16.57
N TYR A 389 21.94 12.69 -15.41
CA TYR A 389 22.12 13.43 -14.16
C TYR A 389 22.38 12.51 -12.97
N ASN A 390 23.22 12.92 -12.02
CA ASN A 390 23.24 12.27 -10.70
C ASN A 390 22.17 12.86 -9.77
N LEU A 391 21.95 12.22 -8.61
CA LEU A 391 20.90 12.62 -7.66
C LEU A 391 21.06 14.08 -7.19
N GLN A 392 22.30 14.53 -6.94
CA GLN A 392 22.57 15.92 -6.56
C GLN A 392 22.08 16.90 -7.62
N GLN A 393 22.35 16.62 -8.90
CA GLN A 393 21.88 17.47 -9.99
C GLN A 393 20.35 17.44 -10.10
N ILE A 394 19.71 16.28 -9.98
CA ILE A 394 18.24 16.15 -10.04
C ILE A 394 17.56 16.89 -8.88
N ASN A 395 18.19 16.92 -7.71
CA ASN A 395 17.68 17.65 -6.55
C ASN A 395 17.56 19.16 -6.82
N ASP A 396 18.40 19.72 -7.71
CA ASP A 396 18.35 21.12 -8.15
C ASP A 396 17.43 21.39 -9.35
N LEU A 397 16.64 20.39 -9.77
CA LEU A 397 15.68 20.49 -10.88
C LEU A 397 14.23 20.38 -10.40
N GLN A 398 13.31 21.00 -11.14
CA GLN A 398 11.88 20.79 -11.00
C GLN A 398 11.45 19.52 -11.74
N VAL A 399 11.85 18.39 -11.19
CA VAL A 399 11.52 17.05 -11.67
C VAL A 399 11.17 16.20 -10.48
N THR A 400 10.05 15.48 -10.55
CA THR A 400 9.61 14.56 -9.50
C THR A 400 9.73 13.11 -9.94
N LYS A 401 10.11 12.23 -9.00
CA LYS A 401 10.16 10.78 -9.19
C LYS A 401 8.75 10.19 -9.32
N GLN A 402 7.85 10.65 -8.45
CA GLN A 402 6.51 10.12 -8.23
C GLN A 402 5.60 11.20 -7.62
N ALA A 403 4.34 10.86 -7.34
CA ALA A 403 3.39 11.80 -6.75
C ALA A 403 3.82 12.20 -5.33
N ASP A 404 3.99 13.51 -5.10
CA ASP A 404 4.25 14.13 -3.78
C ASP A 404 3.10 15.09 -3.42
N VAL A 405 3.07 16.30 -3.99
CA VAL A 405 1.92 17.22 -3.85
C VAL A 405 0.64 16.61 -4.41
N LEU A 406 0.73 15.87 -5.52
CA LEU A 406 -0.43 15.16 -6.07
C LEU A 406 -0.95 14.06 -5.14
N LEU A 407 -0.07 13.44 -4.35
CA LEU A 407 -0.50 12.48 -3.33
C LEU A 407 -1.15 13.18 -2.13
N LEU A 408 -0.64 14.36 -1.75
CA LEU A 408 -1.25 15.20 -0.71
C LEU A 408 -2.70 15.58 -1.08
N VAL A 409 -2.93 16.12 -2.28
CA VAL A 409 -4.28 16.53 -2.69
C VAL A 409 -5.23 15.35 -2.88
N PHE A 410 -4.71 14.16 -3.19
CA PHE A 410 -5.48 12.92 -3.25
C PHE A 410 -5.89 12.41 -1.86
N LEU A 411 -4.95 12.29 -0.92
CA LEU A 411 -5.22 11.73 0.41
C LEU A 411 -6.05 12.68 1.30
N PHE A 412 -5.96 13.99 1.06
CA PHE A 412 -6.62 15.05 1.83
C PHE A 412 -7.49 15.92 0.93
N GLU A 413 -8.28 15.26 0.09
CA GLU A 413 -9.16 15.84 -0.92
C GLU A 413 -10.05 16.98 -0.39
N ASP A 414 -10.51 16.87 0.86
CA ASP A 414 -11.38 17.83 1.55
C ASP A 414 -10.68 19.13 1.98
N LEU A 415 -9.34 19.19 1.91
CA LEU A 415 -8.57 20.37 2.27
C LEU A 415 -8.34 21.34 1.10
N PHE A 416 -8.64 20.93 -0.13
CA PHE A 416 -8.30 21.67 -1.34
C PHE A 416 -9.51 21.80 -2.26
N SER A 417 -9.71 22.98 -2.86
CA SER A 417 -10.73 23.18 -3.89
C SER A 417 -10.35 22.47 -5.19
N ASP A 418 -11.32 22.25 -6.07
CA ASP A 418 -11.07 21.61 -7.36
C ASP A 418 -10.14 22.45 -8.25
N ASP A 419 -10.20 23.78 -8.16
CA ASP A 419 -9.25 24.71 -8.81
C ASP A 419 -7.80 24.45 -8.35
N ILE A 420 -7.58 24.27 -7.05
CA ILE A 420 -6.25 23.96 -6.50
C ILE A 420 -5.82 22.56 -6.97
N LYS A 421 -6.70 21.56 -6.93
CA LYS A 421 -6.37 20.20 -7.39
C LYS A 421 -5.95 20.22 -8.86
N LEU A 422 -6.70 20.91 -9.72
CA LEU A 422 -6.42 21.04 -11.15
C LEU A 422 -5.14 21.85 -11.43
N ALA A 423 -4.91 22.95 -10.72
CA ALA A 423 -3.69 23.74 -10.85
C ALA A 423 -2.43 22.92 -10.50
N ASN A 424 -2.49 22.14 -9.41
CA ASN A 424 -1.40 21.28 -9.00
C ASN A 424 -1.20 20.10 -9.97
N TRP A 425 -2.27 19.51 -10.48
CA TRP A 425 -2.20 18.52 -11.57
C TRP A 425 -1.42 19.06 -12.77
N ASN A 426 -1.88 20.19 -13.32
CA ASN A 426 -1.28 20.83 -14.49
C ASN A 426 0.18 21.24 -14.25
N TYR A 427 0.56 21.50 -13.00
CA TYR A 427 1.93 21.85 -12.66
C TYR A 427 2.85 20.64 -12.51
N TYR A 428 2.44 19.62 -11.74
CA TYR A 428 3.31 18.54 -11.30
C TYR A 428 3.29 17.31 -12.21
N GLU A 429 2.16 16.98 -12.85
CA GLU A 429 2.08 15.81 -13.73
C GLU A 429 3.13 15.89 -14.85
N PRO A 430 3.25 17.01 -15.60
CA PRO A 430 4.23 17.07 -16.69
C PRO A 430 5.67 16.95 -16.19
N LYS A 431 5.93 17.28 -14.92
CA LYS A 431 7.27 17.24 -14.30
C LYS A 431 7.59 15.88 -13.68
N THR A 432 6.64 14.95 -13.68
CA THR A 432 6.79 13.63 -13.07
C THR A 432 7.39 12.63 -14.05
N THR A 433 8.46 11.96 -13.64
CA THR A 433 9.15 10.93 -14.44
C THR A 433 8.46 9.58 -14.38
N HIS A 434 7.67 9.33 -13.34
CA HIS A 434 7.03 8.04 -13.06
C HIS A 434 8.04 6.88 -12.94
N ASP A 435 9.23 7.18 -12.42
CA ASP A 435 10.29 6.19 -12.21
C ASP A 435 9.96 5.19 -11.10
N SER A 436 8.97 5.53 -10.28
CA SER A 436 8.33 4.64 -9.32
C SER A 436 7.03 4.06 -9.88
N SER A 437 6.86 2.75 -9.74
CA SER A 437 5.60 2.07 -10.11
C SER A 437 4.40 2.55 -9.28
N LEU A 438 4.64 3.17 -8.11
CA LEU A 438 3.61 3.76 -7.25
C LEU A 438 2.93 4.97 -7.90
N SER A 439 3.60 5.61 -8.85
CA SER A 439 3.15 6.88 -9.41
C SER A 439 1.83 6.76 -10.16
N PHE A 440 1.64 5.69 -10.96
CA PHE A 440 0.49 5.57 -11.86
C PHE A 440 -0.85 5.50 -11.15
N SER A 441 -0.93 4.83 -9.99
CA SER A 441 -2.21 4.70 -9.30
C SER A 441 -2.73 6.04 -8.81
N THR A 442 -1.88 6.85 -8.18
CA THR A 442 -2.26 8.17 -7.69
C THR A 442 -2.66 9.09 -8.85
N HIS A 443 -1.91 9.06 -9.96
CA HIS A 443 -2.23 9.88 -11.12
C HIS A 443 -3.53 9.44 -11.81
N SER A 444 -3.77 8.13 -11.94
CA SER A 444 -5.01 7.62 -12.52
C SER A 444 -6.24 7.98 -11.69
N ILE A 445 -6.15 7.84 -10.36
CA ILE A 445 -7.26 8.17 -9.46
C ILE A 445 -7.53 9.67 -9.47
N LEU A 446 -6.49 10.51 -9.33
CA LEU A 446 -6.66 11.96 -9.35
C LEU A 446 -7.14 12.47 -10.70
N ALA A 447 -6.69 11.87 -11.82
CA ALA A 447 -7.25 12.17 -13.14
C ALA A 447 -8.74 11.83 -13.23
N SER A 448 -9.19 10.75 -12.56
CA SER A 448 -10.62 10.41 -12.48
C SER A 448 -11.38 11.49 -11.73
N ASP A 449 -10.91 11.87 -10.54
CA ASP A 449 -11.51 12.93 -9.71
C ASP A 449 -11.52 14.31 -10.44
N LEU A 450 -10.61 14.54 -11.40
CA LEU A 450 -10.53 15.75 -12.23
C LEU A 450 -11.28 15.65 -13.58
N ASN A 451 -12.09 14.61 -13.79
CA ASN A 451 -12.80 14.36 -15.04
C ASN A 451 -11.91 14.21 -16.29
N LEU A 452 -10.65 13.79 -16.11
CA LEU A 452 -9.69 13.51 -17.19
C LEU A 452 -9.72 12.02 -17.57
N ALA A 453 -10.88 11.53 -18.03
CA ALA A 453 -11.17 10.10 -18.17
C ALA A 453 -10.17 9.32 -19.04
N ASP A 454 -9.77 9.86 -20.20
CA ASP A 454 -8.81 9.18 -21.09
C ASP A 454 -7.41 9.10 -20.46
N THR A 455 -6.99 10.16 -19.77
CA THR A 455 -5.72 10.20 -19.04
C THR A 455 -5.72 9.23 -17.85
N ALA A 456 -6.83 9.17 -17.12
CA ALA A 456 -7.00 8.20 -16.03
C ALA A 456 -6.85 6.77 -16.52
N TYR A 457 -7.43 6.45 -17.69
CA TYR A 457 -7.33 5.14 -18.30
C TYR A 457 -5.94 4.83 -18.84
N ASP A 458 -5.23 5.79 -19.43
CA ASP A 458 -3.85 5.61 -19.89
C ASP A 458 -2.92 5.18 -18.75
N TYR A 459 -3.00 5.86 -17.60
CA TYR A 459 -2.23 5.47 -16.41
C TYR A 459 -2.61 4.08 -15.88
N PHE A 460 -3.89 3.72 -15.95
CA PHE A 460 -4.34 2.38 -15.60
C PHE A 460 -3.72 1.31 -16.53
N GLU A 461 -3.71 1.54 -17.85
CA GLU A 461 -3.07 0.64 -18.82
C GLU A 461 -1.57 0.52 -18.54
N ARG A 462 -0.88 1.65 -18.30
CA ARG A 462 0.56 1.68 -17.99
C ARG A 462 0.89 0.92 -16.70
N ALA A 463 0.07 1.05 -15.67
CA ALA A 463 0.21 0.29 -14.43
C ALA A 463 0.03 -1.21 -14.64
N CYS A 464 -0.92 -1.63 -15.49
CA CYS A 464 -1.08 -3.04 -15.86
C CYS A 464 0.18 -3.58 -16.58
N GLU A 465 0.78 -2.80 -17.46
CA GLU A 465 1.97 -3.16 -18.24
C GLU A 465 3.28 -3.22 -17.42
N VAL A 466 3.28 -2.82 -16.14
CA VAL A 466 4.47 -2.91 -15.26
C VAL A 466 4.93 -4.36 -15.09
N ASP A 467 4.01 -5.25 -14.70
CA ASP A 467 4.31 -6.66 -14.41
C ASP A 467 3.61 -7.66 -15.35
N LEU A 468 2.46 -7.30 -15.93
CA LEU A 468 1.76 -8.16 -16.92
C LEU A 468 2.20 -7.88 -18.37
N GLY A 469 2.92 -6.79 -18.58
CA GLY A 469 3.28 -6.32 -19.91
C GLY A 469 4.36 -7.16 -20.60
N THR A 470 4.68 -6.77 -21.83
CA THR A 470 5.69 -7.47 -22.65
C THR A 470 7.13 -7.03 -22.37
N GLY A 471 7.32 -6.06 -21.46
CA GLY A 471 8.62 -5.50 -21.11
C GLY A 471 9.53 -6.49 -20.40
N VAL A 472 10.52 -7.02 -21.12
CA VAL A 472 11.51 -7.96 -20.55
C VAL A 472 12.34 -7.27 -19.47
N GLY A 473 12.43 -7.89 -18.29
CA GLY A 473 13.34 -7.49 -17.22
C GLY A 473 12.78 -6.56 -16.15
N LYS A 474 11.60 -5.95 -16.35
CA LYS A 474 10.98 -5.05 -15.36
C LYS A 474 10.78 -5.73 -13.99
N SER A 475 10.31 -6.98 -14.01
CA SER A 475 10.07 -7.77 -12.79
C SER A 475 11.21 -8.74 -12.46
N ALA A 476 12.41 -8.56 -13.03
CA ALA A 476 13.53 -9.50 -12.83
C ALA A 476 13.98 -9.60 -11.35
N GLN A 477 13.74 -8.56 -10.56
CA GLN A 477 14.02 -8.53 -9.12
C GLN A 477 12.79 -8.85 -8.26
N GLY A 478 11.67 -9.24 -8.88
CA GLY A 478 10.37 -9.45 -8.26
C GLY A 478 9.31 -8.46 -8.76
N LEU A 479 8.05 -8.80 -8.52
CA LEU A 479 6.85 -8.03 -8.87
C LEU A 479 6.75 -6.72 -8.07
N HIS A 480 5.96 -5.76 -8.52
CA HIS A 480 5.81 -4.45 -7.89
C HIS A 480 4.55 -4.42 -7.02
N MET A 481 4.65 -4.86 -5.76
CA MET A 481 3.46 -5.09 -4.93
C MET A 481 2.61 -3.83 -4.68
N ALA A 482 3.23 -2.66 -4.55
CA ALA A 482 2.51 -1.39 -4.47
C ALA A 482 1.74 -1.06 -5.76
N SER A 483 2.32 -1.31 -6.93
CA SER A 483 1.64 -1.15 -8.23
C SER A 483 0.47 -2.12 -8.38
N ILE A 484 0.65 -3.36 -7.90
CA ILE A 484 -0.38 -4.40 -7.88
C ILE A 484 -1.54 -3.99 -6.97
N GLY A 485 -1.27 -3.45 -5.78
CA GLY A 485 -2.29 -2.80 -4.94
C GLY A 485 -2.96 -1.62 -5.65
N GLY A 486 -2.15 -0.79 -6.32
CA GLY A 486 -2.59 0.33 -7.13
C GLY A 486 -3.56 -0.03 -8.26
N ILE A 487 -3.45 -1.22 -8.87
CA ILE A 487 -4.44 -1.73 -9.85
C ILE A 487 -5.83 -1.82 -9.22
N TRP A 488 -5.92 -2.34 -8.00
CA TRP A 488 -7.19 -2.38 -7.28
C TRP A 488 -7.66 -0.98 -6.89
N ASN A 489 -6.76 -0.12 -6.39
CA ASN A 489 -7.11 1.26 -6.00
C ASN A 489 -7.65 2.06 -7.19
N MET A 490 -7.03 2.00 -8.37
CA MET A 490 -7.54 2.71 -9.56
C MET A 490 -8.94 2.24 -9.97
N ILE A 491 -9.23 0.94 -9.81
CA ILE A 491 -10.56 0.40 -10.15
C ILE A 491 -11.61 0.81 -9.14
N VAL A 492 -11.32 0.70 -7.85
CA VAL A 492 -12.32 0.92 -6.79
C VAL A 492 -12.37 2.36 -6.31
N GLU A 493 -11.21 2.96 -6.02
CA GLU A 493 -11.10 4.34 -5.53
C GLU A 493 -11.01 5.39 -6.65
N GLY A 494 -10.62 4.98 -7.86
CA GLY A 494 -10.63 5.82 -9.06
C GLY A 494 -11.95 5.70 -9.83
N PHE A 495 -12.05 4.69 -10.70
CA PHE A 495 -13.22 4.50 -11.57
C PHE A 495 -14.50 4.19 -10.79
N GLY A 496 -14.40 3.46 -9.68
CA GLY A 496 -15.51 3.18 -8.76
C GLY A 496 -15.84 4.34 -7.83
N GLY A 497 -14.95 5.35 -7.71
CA GLY A 497 -15.21 6.57 -6.97
C GLY A 497 -15.27 6.44 -5.46
N ILE A 498 -14.73 5.35 -4.88
CA ILE A 498 -14.74 5.15 -3.43
C ILE A 498 -13.69 6.04 -2.76
N ARG A 499 -14.14 6.84 -1.78
CA ARG A 499 -13.24 7.61 -0.90
C ARG A 499 -13.76 7.59 0.54
N VAL A 500 -12.84 7.67 1.50
CA VAL A 500 -13.15 7.84 2.92
C VAL A 500 -12.74 9.24 3.36
N LEU A 501 -13.72 10.10 3.61
CA LEU A 501 -13.53 11.50 4.00
C LEU A 501 -13.94 11.67 5.46
N ASP A 502 -12.97 11.93 6.33
CA ASP A 502 -13.16 12.09 7.78
C ASP A 502 -14.12 11.05 8.42
N GLY A 503 -13.96 9.78 8.03
CA GLY A 503 -14.77 8.67 8.54
C GLY A 503 -16.11 8.44 7.84
N GLN A 504 -16.40 9.19 6.77
CA GLN A 504 -17.59 9.07 5.94
C GLN A 504 -17.26 8.46 4.57
N LEU A 505 -18.19 7.69 4.00
CA LEU A 505 -18.05 7.10 2.67
C LEU A 505 -18.49 8.10 1.60
N ARG A 506 -17.65 8.35 0.60
CA ARG A 506 -18.01 9.02 -0.66
C ARG A 506 -18.02 8.00 -1.78
N ILE A 507 -19.01 8.10 -2.67
CA ILE A 507 -19.14 7.27 -3.87
C ILE A 507 -19.45 8.20 -5.06
N GLU A 508 -18.47 8.45 -5.92
CA GLU A 508 -18.65 9.24 -7.15
C GLU A 508 -17.90 8.58 -8.32
N PRO A 509 -18.55 7.66 -9.05
CA PRO A 509 -17.86 6.83 -10.03
C PRO A 509 -17.54 7.57 -11.33
N HIS A 510 -16.42 7.21 -11.93
CA HIS A 510 -15.91 7.75 -13.20
C HIS A 510 -15.62 6.59 -14.16
N LEU A 511 -16.66 6.04 -14.80
CA LEU A 511 -16.52 4.86 -15.65
C LEU A 511 -15.77 5.18 -16.96
N PRO A 512 -14.66 4.49 -17.29
CA PRO A 512 -13.96 4.72 -18.55
C PRO A 512 -14.84 4.50 -19.78
N SER A 513 -14.59 5.27 -20.84
CA SER A 513 -15.30 5.16 -22.12
C SER A 513 -15.24 3.74 -22.71
N LYS A 514 -14.11 3.04 -22.50
CA LYS A 514 -13.84 1.66 -22.95
C LYS A 514 -14.58 0.56 -22.16
N TRP A 515 -15.25 0.87 -21.04
CA TRP A 515 -15.98 -0.11 -20.22
C TRP A 515 -17.49 0.09 -20.32
N ASN A 516 -18.25 -0.99 -20.47
CA ASN A 516 -19.71 -0.98 -20.47
C ASN A 516 -20.27 -0.89 -19.05
N SER A 517 -19.65 -1.61 -18.11
CA SER A 517 -20.01 -1.55 -16.69
C SER A 517 -18.86 -2.00 -15.80
N LEU A 518 -18.87 -1.55 -14.55
CA LEU A 518 -18.01 -2.01 -13.47
C LEU A 518 -18.88 -2.49 -12.29
N HIS A 519 -18.70 -3.72 -11.87
CA HIS A 519 -19.28 -4.27 -10.65
C HIS A 519 -18.18 -4.54 -9.63
N PHE A 520 -18.34 -4.08 -8.39
CA PHE A 520 -17.44 -4.43 -7.30
C PHE A 520 -18.15 -4.48 -5.94
N GLU A 521 -17.55 -5.21 -5.01
CA GLU A 521 -18.07 -5.36 -3.66
C GLU A 521 -17.05 -4.90 -2.60
N ILE A 522 -17.51 -4.17 -1.58
CA ILE A 522 -16.70 -3.72 -0.44
C ILE A 522 -17.41 -3.97 0.89
N ASN A 523 -16.65 -4.09 1.97
CA ASN A 523 -17.18 -4.09 3.33
C ASN A 523 -17.15 -2.67 3.89
N TRP A 524 -18.27 -2.24 4.45
CA TRP A 524 -18.41 -0.95 5.14
C TRP A 524 -19.21 -1.14 6.42
N HIS A 525 -18.58 -0.87 7.57
CA HIS A 525 -19.16 -1.04 8.92
C HIS A 525 -19.77 -2.43 9.13
N GLY A 526 -19.10 -3.48 8.61
CA GLY A 526 -19.56 -4.86 8.70
C GLY A 526 -20.63 -5.29 7.68
N SER A 527 -21.15 -4.35 6.88
CA SER A 527 -22.11 -4.63 5.80
C SER A 527 -21.41 -4.80 4.46
N LEU A 528 -21.91 -5.70 3.62
CA LEU A 528 -21.41 -5.89 2.26
C LEU A 528 -22.15 -4.93 1.32
N LEU A 529 -21.42 -3.99 0.73
CA LEU A 529 -21.91 -3.11 -0.31
C LEU A 529 -21.56 -3.70 -1.66
N LYS A 530 -22.53 -3.69 -2.57
CA LYS A 530 -22.35 -4.01 -3.99
C LYS A 530 -22.61 -2.77 -4.80
N ILE A 531 -21.62 -2.39 -5.61
CA ILE A 531 -21.66 -1.19 -6.42
C ILE A 531 -21.65 -1.64 -7.87
N ASP A 532 -22.71 -1.30 -8.60
CA ASP A 532 -22.86 -1.53 -10.03
C ASP A 532 -22.84 -0.18 -10.73
N VAL A 533 -21.77 0.08 -11.50
CA VAL A 533 -21.57 1.33 -12.25
C VAL A 533 -21.83 1.06 -13.72
N TYR A 534 -22.74 1.84 -14.31
CA TYR A 534 -23.05 1.88 -15.74
C TYR A 534 -22.66 3.24 -16.32
N LYS A 535 -22.96 3.49 -17.60
CA LYS A 535 -22.63 4.75 -18.28
C LYS A 535 -23.31 5.98 -17.66
N ASP A 536 -24.61 5.86 -17.37
CA ASP A 536 -25.45 7.01 -16.99
C ASP A 536 -25.97 6.91 -15.54
N THR A 537 -25.75 5.77 -14.88
CA THR A 537 -26.26 5.49 -13.52
C THR A 537 -25.30 4.60 -12.75
N PHE A 538 -25.41 4.64 -11.43
CA PHE A 538 -24.84 3.62 -10.56
C PHE A 538 -25.86 3.17 -9.51
N GLN A 539 -25.70 1.94 -9.05
CA GLN A 539 -26.54 1.33 -8.03
C GLN A 539 -25.69 0.90 -6.84
N VAL A 540 -26.19 1.19 -5.64
CA VAL A 540 -25.59 0.73 -4.38
C VAL A 540 -26.59 -0.19 -3.71
N SER A 541 -26.21 -1.47 -3.60
CA SER A 541 -26.96 -2.48 -2.86
C SER A 541 -26.24 -2.81 -1.56
N VAL A 542 -26.98 -2.98 -0.47
CA VAL A 542 -26.43 -3.30 0.85
C VAL A 542 -26.96 -4.63 1.32
N LEU A 543 -26.07 -5.51 1.77
CA LEU A 543 -26.41 -6.73 2.50
C LEU A 543 -25.85 -6.60 3.92
N GLY A 544 -26.73 -6.41 4.89
CA GLY A 544 -26.37 -6.02 6.24
C GLY A 544 -27.19 -4.83 6.73
N ASP A 545 -26.57 -4.02 7.59
CA ASP A 545 -27.16 -2.85 8.21
C ASP A 545 -27.30 -1.67 7.23
N ALA A 546 -28.13 -0.69 7.57
CA ALA A 546 -28.29 0.51 6.75
C ALA A 546 -26.99 1.34 6.73
N ILE A 547 -26.71 1.99 5.60
CA ILE A 547 -25.52 2.83 5.44
C ILE A 547 -25.89 4.21 4.90
N THR A 548 -24.96 5.15 5.08
CA THR A 548 -25.01 6.48 4.49
C THR A 548 -23.74 6.74 3.69
N PHE A 549 -23.86 7.42 2.57
CA PHE A 549 -22.71 7.87 1.79
C PHE A 549 -22.98 9.24 1.16
N ILE A 550 -21.90 9.91 0.79
CA ILE A 550 -21.91 11.21 0.11
C ILE A 550 -21.73 10.99 -1.40
N ASN A 551 -22.51 11.71 -2.21
CA ASN A 551 -22.32 11.86 -3.65
C ASN A 551 -22.63 13.31 -4.03
N HIS A 552 -21.66 14.03 -4.60
CA HIS A 552 -21.74 15.46 -4.95
C HIS A 552 -22.29 16.35 -3.83
N ASN A 553 -21.77 16.18 -2.61
CA ASN A 553 -22.19 16.87 -1.38
C ASN A 553 -23.62 16.55 -0.89
N GLU A 554 -24.34 15.62 -1.54
CA GLU A 554 -25.62 15.12 -1.06
C GLU A 554 -25.46 13.82 -0.27
N ILE A 555 -26.24 13.66 0.79
CA ILE A 555 -26.22 12.46 1.65
C ILE A 555 -27.31 11.50 1.19
N TYR A 556 -26.90 10.31 0.79
CA TYR A 556 -27.77 9.21 0.41
C TYR A 556 -27.89 8.21 1.56
N HIS A 557 -29.10 7.70 1.76
CA HIS A 557 -29.40 6.68 2.77
C HIS A 557 -29.86 5.40 2.09
N VAL A 558 -29.15 4.29 2.33
CA VAL A 558 -29.56 2.97 1.84
C VAL A 558 -30.01 2.13 3.03
N ALA A 559 -31.29 1.75 3.02
CA ALA A 559 -31.85 0.91 4.07
C ALA A 559 -31.19 -0.48 4.08
N ALA A 560 -31.20 -1.12 5.25
CA ALA A 560 -30.70 -2.48 5.44
C ALA A 560 -31.31 -3.45 4.41
N ASN A 561 -30.46 -4.26 3.78
CA ASN A 561 -30.87 -5.25 2.76
C ASN A 561 -31.66 -4.65 1.58
N SER A 562 -31.36 -3.41 1.22
CA SER A 562 -32.01 -2.68 0.13
C SER A 562 -30.99 -2.18 -0.89
N LYS A 563 -31.49 -1.49 -1.92
CA LYS A 563 -30.68 -0.85 -2.94
C LYS A 563 -31.25 0.50 -3.35
N ILE A 564 -30.37 1.37 -3.85
CA ILE A 564 -30.71 2.64 -4.47
C ILE A 564 -30.01 2.75 -5.82
N GLU A 565 -30.61 3.46 -6.77
CA GLU A 565 -30.03 3.79 -8.07
C GLU A 565 -29.97 5.30 -8.19
N ILE A 566 -28.83 5.81 -8.68
CA ILE A 566 -28.51 7.23 -8.73
C ILE A 566 -27.97 7.55 -10.13
N PRO A 567 -28.42 8.64 -10.78
CA PRO A 567 -27.87 9.08 -12.05
C PRO A 567 -26.43 9.60 -11.88
N ILE A 568 -25.57 9.31 -12.85
CA ILE A 568 -24.25 9.93 -12.95
C ILE A 568 -24.44 11.26 -13.67
N SER A 569 -24.23 12.36 -12.95
CA SER A 569 -24.31 13.71 -13.51
C SER A 569 -23.18 13.91 -14.53
N ILE A 570 -23.51 13.94 -15.83
CA ILE A 570 -22.54 14.36 -16.84
C ILE A 570 -22.42 15.88 -16.72
N GLU A 571 -21.43 16.38 -15.98
CA GLU A 571 -21.00 17.76 -16.15
C GLU A 571 -20.39 17.88 -17.54
N VAL A 572 -21.20 18.35 -18.49
CA VAL A 572 -20.72 18.72 -19.82
C VAL A 572 -19.88 19.97 -19.63
N ASN A 573 -18.56 19.81 -19.48
CA ASN A 573 -17.63 20.90 -19.69
C ASN A 573 -17.67 21.28 -21.17
N VAL A 574 -18.59 22.20 -21.50
CA VAL A 574 -18.59 22.94 -22.75
C VAL A 574 -17.49 23.98 -22.63
N GLU A 575 -16.29 23.68 -23.12
CA GLU A 575 -15.39 24.74 -23.58
C GLU A 575 -14.76 24.34 -24.93
N ASP A 576 -15.00 25.23 -25.91
CA ASP A 576 -14.56 25.25 -27.31
C ASP A 576 -13.05 25.54 -27.48
#